data_AF-A0AAV0KLD7-F1
#
_entry.id   AF-A0AAV0KLD7-F1
#
_cell.length_a   1.000
_cell.length_b   1.000
_cell.length_c   1.000
_cell.angle_alpha   90.00
_cell.angle_beta   90.00
_cell.angle_gamma   90.00
#
_symmetry.space_group_name_H-M   'P 1'
#
loop_
_entity.id
_entity.type
_entity.pdbx_description
1 polymer ?
#
loop_
_entity_poly.entity_id
_entity_poly.type
_entity_poly.pdbx_seq_one_letter_code
_entity_poly.pdbx_strand_id
1 'polypeptide(L)' 'MNGMACKNPAMVQASDFAFSGLHIPGNTSDAMGFRVTLVSMTQIPGLNTLGICLHQKLTLYHIG' A
#
# COMPACT_ATOMS: atom_id res chain seq x y z
N MET A 1 21.32 0.06 -7.87
CA MET A 1 20.01 0.21 -8.56
C MET A 1 19.06 0.91 -7.61
N ASN A 2 18.21 1.81 -8.09
CA ASN A 2 17.17 2.46 -7.28
C ASN A 2 15.86 1.69 -7.50
N GLY A 3 15.25 1.17 -6.42
CA GLY A 3 14.05 0.31 -6.50
C GLY A 3 14.37 -1.19 -6.30
N MET A 4 13.41 -2.07 -6.64
CA MET A 4 13.62 -3.53 -6.66
C MET A 4 14.03 -4.04 -8.04
N ALA A 5 14.68 -5.21 -8.07
CA ALA A 5 14.99 -5.88 -9.33
C ALA A 5 13.70 -6.19 -10.11
N CYS A 6 13.69 -5.89 -11.41
CA CYS A 6 12.53 -6.07 -12.25
C CYS A 6 12.26 -7.56 -12.54
N LYS A 7 10.98 -7.92 -12.56
CA LYS A 7 10.51 -9.22 -13.05
C LYS A 7 10.73 -9.32 -14.56
N ASN A 8 10.97 -10.52 -15.08
CA ASN A 8 10.97 -10.76 -16.53
C ASN A 8 9.59 -10.36 -17.10
N PRO A 9 9.53 -9.52 -18.15
CA PRO A 9 8.25 -9.05 -18.72
C PRO A 9 7.33 -10.20 -19.17
N ALA A 10 7.89 -11.32 -19.63
CA ALA A 10 7.11 -12.49 -20.03
C ALA A 10 6.44 -13.22 -18.84
N MET A 11 6.87 -12.94 -17.61
CA MET A 11 6.30 -13.53 -16.39
C MET A 11 5.35 -12.57 -15.65
N VAL A 12 5.14 -11.35 -16.17
CA VAL A 12 4.26 -10.36 -15.56
C VAL A 12 2.80 -10.78 -15.70
N GLN A 13 2.04 -10.64 -14.62
CA GLN A 13 0.63 -10.99 -14.54
C GLN A 13 -0.18 -9.81 -13.98
N ALA A 14 -1.49 -9.83 -14.20
CA ALA A 14 -2.39 -8.78 -13.67
C ALA A 14 -2.29 -8.64 -12.14
N SER A 15 -2.03 -9.73 -11.42
CA SER A 15 -1.84 -9.71 -9.97
C SER A 15 -0.63 -8.91 -9.51
N ASP A 16 0.39 -8.71 -10.37
CA ASP A 16 1.54 -7.88 -10.03
C ASP A 16 1.15 -6.38 -9.91
N PHE A 17 -0.03 -6.00 -10.39
CA PHE A 17 -0.58 -4.63 -10.34
C PHE A 17 -1.79 -4.49 -9.42
N ALA A 18 -2.16 -5.55 -8.69
CA ALA A 18 -3.36 -5.56 -7.86
C ALA A 18 -3.02 -5.68 -6.37
N PHE A 19 -3.80 -5.00 -5.54
CA PHE A 19 -3.77 -5.15 -4.08
C PHE A 19 -5.18 -5.12 -3.53
N SER A 20 -5.44 -5.97 -2.53
CA SER A 20 -6.67 -5.95 -1.75
C SER A 20 -6.33 -5.80 -0.27
N GLY A 21 -7.28 -5.27 0.50
CA GLY A 21 -7.13 -5.04 1.94
C GLY A 21 -7.17 -3.58 2.36
N LEU A 22 -7.06 -2.61 1.44
CA LEU A 22 -7.27 -1.18 1.76
C LEU A 22 -8.72 -0.84 2.14
N HIS A 23 -9.67 -1.76 1.99
CA HIS A 23 -11.02 -1.61 2.51
C HIS A 23 -11.12 -2.01 3.99
N ILE A 24 -10.09 -2.69 4.53
CA ILE A 24 -10.07 -3.17 5.91
C ILE A 24 -9.50 -2.05 6.79
N PRO A 25 -10.29 -1.50 7.73
CA PRO A 25 -9.82 -0.43 8.59
C PRO A 25 -8.68 -0.91 9.49
N GLY A 26 -7.64 -0.08 9.61
CA GLY A 26 -6.57 -0.32 10.58
C GLY A 26 -7.03 -0.01 12.02
N ASN A 27 -6.44 -0.69 13.01
CA ASN A 27 -6.63 -0.37 14.42
C ASN A 27 -6.08 1.03 14.77
N THR A 28 -6.94 1.91 15.30
CA THR A 28 -6.65 3.29 15.70
C THR A 28 -6.62 3.50 17.22
N SER A 29 -6.66 2.44 18.02
CA SER A 29 -6.63 2.50 19.50
C SER A 29 -5.25 2.82 20.09
N ASP A 30 -4.30 3.24 19.25
CA ASP A 30 -3.00 3.74 19.72
C ASP A 30 -3.09 5.20 20.15
N ALA A 31 -2.04 5.70 20.80
CA ALA A 31 -1.97 7.09 21.27
C ALA A 31 -2.03 8.13 20.15
N MET A 32 -1.82 7.72 18.88
CA MET A 32 -1.84 8.61 17.73
C MET A 32 -3.28 8.83 17.24
N GLY A 33 -4.21 7.92 17.52
CA GLY A 33 -5.62 8.04 17.15
C GLY A 33 -5.87 8.00 15.63
N PHE A 34 -4.84 7.67 14.85
CA PHE A 34 -4.94 7.44 13.41
C PHE A 34 -4.01 6.31 13.00
N ARG A 35 -4.38 5.63 11.93
CA ARG A 35 -3.53 4.60 11.34
C ARG A 35 -3.43 4.80 9.83
N VAL A 36 -2.22 4.66 9.33
CA VAL A 36 -1.92 4.68 7.89
C VAL A 36 -1.54 3.26 7.47
N THR A 37 -2.25 2.74 6.48
CA THR A 37 -1.89 1.52 5.78
C THR A 37 -1.25 1.92 4.45
N LEU A 38 0.07 1.77 4.35
CA LEU A 38 0.83 2.09 3.14
C LEU A 38 0.92 0.88 2.21
N VAL A 39 0.72 1.11 0.92
CA VAL A 39 0.90 0.11 -0.14
C VAL A 39 1.97 0.62 -1.09
N SER A 40 3.04 -0.16 -1.22
CA SER A 40 4.25 0.17 -1.98
C SER A 40 4.57 -0.90 -3.01
N MET A 41 5.68 -0.74 -3.72
CA MET A 41 6.16 -1.74 -4.69
C MET A 41 6.42 -3.13 -4.08
N THR A 42 6.57 -3.26 -2.76
CA THR A 42 6.71 -4.58 -2.11
C THR A 42 5.40 -5.35 -2.07
N GLN A 43 4.26 -4.66 -2.05
CA GLN A 43 2.93 -5.25 -2.09
C GLN A 43 2.33 -5.25 -3.50
N ILE A 44 2.66 -4.25 -4.32
CA ILE A 44 2.28 -4.16 -5.74
C ILE A 44 3.56 -4.04 -6.57
N PRO A 45 4.21 -5.15 -6.96
CA PRO A 45 5.47 -5.15 -7.72
C PRO A 45 5.45 -4.25 -8.97
N GLY A 46 4.29 -4.12 -9.61
CA GLY A 46 4.05 -3.27 -10.76
C GLY A 46 4.22 -1.77 -10.52
N LEU A 47 4.31 -1.31 -9.27
CA LEU A 47 4.59 0.10 -8.95
C LEU A 47 6.07 0.48 -9.08
N ASN A 48 6.97 -0.49 -9.23
CA ASN A 48 8.40 -0.24 -9.35
C ASN A 48 8.66 0.78 -10.48
N THR A 49 9.48 1.79 -10.21
CA THR A 49 9.86 2.89 -11.15
C THR A 49 8.73 3.85 -11.60
N LEU A 50 7.46 3.62 -11.24
CA LEU A 50 6.34 4.48 -11.68
C LEU A 50 6.20 5.79 -10.89
N GLY A 51 6.84 5.90 -9.72
CA GLY A 51 6.77 7.11 -8.89
C GLY A 51 5.40 7.35 -8.22
N ILE A 52 4.53 6.35 -8.18
CA ILE A 52 3.20 6.41 -7.53
C ILE A 52 3.17 5.54 -6.27
N CYS A 53 2.38 5.97 -5.28
CA CYS A 53 2.10 5.21 -4.05
C CYS A 53 0.62 5.32 -3.67
N LEU A 54 0.10 4.34 -2.93
CA LEU A 54 -1.28 4.33 -2.44
C LEU A 54 -1.29 4.15 -0.92
N HIS A 55 -2.24 4.79 -0.25
CA HIS A 55 -2.41 4.65 1.20
C HIS A 55 -3.83 4.94 1.65
N GLN A 56 -4.28 4.20 2.66
CA GLN A 56 -5.50 4.48 3.41
C GLN A 56 -5.11 5.09 4.75
N LYS A 57 -5.72 6.23 5.10
CA LYS A 57 -5.64 6.81 6.44
C LYS A 57 -7.00 6.68 7.11
N LEU A 58 -7.03 6.07 8.29
CA LEU A 58 -8.18 6.07 9.17
C LEU A 58 -7.89 6.99 10.36
N THR A 59 -8.85 7.83 10.72
CA THR A 59 -8.77 8.71 11.89
C THR A 59 -9.97 8.44 12.78
N LEU A 60 -9.71 8.18 14.06
CA LEU A 60 -10.75 8.11 15.07
C LEU A 60 -11.19 9.55 15.34
N TYR A 61 -12.40 9.89 14.89
CA TYR A 61 -13.04 11.11 15.37
C TYR A 61 -13.39 10.89 16.84
N HIS A 62 -12.68 11.58 17.73
CA HIS A 62 -13.12 11.71 19.12
C HIS A 62 -14.45 12.49 19.08
N ILE A 63 -15.56 11.78 19.27
CA ILE A 63 -16.84 12.39 19.66
C ILE A 63 -16.66 12.76 21.13
N GLY A 64 -16.16 13.97 21.38
CA GLY A 64 -16.12 14.62 22.69
C GLY A 64 -17.10 15.77 22.70
#